data_AF-A0AAW9KKU7-F1
#
_entry.id   AF-A0AAW9KKU7-F1
#
_cell.length_a   1.000
_cell.length_b   1.000
_cell.length_c   1.000
_cell.angle_alpha   90.00
_cell.angle_beta   90.00
_cell.angle_gamma   90.00
#
_symmetry.space_group_name_H-M   'P 1'
#
loop_
_entity.id
_entity.type
_entity.pdbx_description
1 polymer ?
#
loop_
_entity_poly.entity_id
_entity_poly.type
_entity_poly.pdbx_seq_one_letter_code
_entity_poly.pdbx_strand_id
1 'polypeptide(L)'
;YLSLHYRCPKCKDEGYIGINKCSCYKKKLIELYYKDSDLEDTLKEINFNALDISLFSNHKISDDKFTPRKNIENIIQYLKGDFIHNFNNTNDNILFYGDSGTGKTFLSCCVAKELLDEGYLVVYRTIDELIKNLRDIRFNGNMELENFL
;
A
#
# COMPACT_ATOMS: atom_id res chain seq x y z
N TYR A 1 -38.99 -24.86 -5.58
CA TYR A 1 -37.63 -24.98 -6.14
C TYR A 1 -37.28 -23.66 -6.83
N LEU A 2 -36.96 -22.61 -6.06
CA LEU A 2 -36.59 -21.25 -6.50
C LEU A 2 -36.09 -20.43 -5.28
N SER A 3 -35.28 -21.04 -4.39
CA SER A 3 -34.69 -20.30 -3.28
C SER A 3 -33.56 -19.42 -3.80
N LEU A 4 -33.63 -18.12 -3.56
CA LEU A 4 -32.55 -17.19 -3.89
C LEU A 4 -31.30 -17.56 -3.09
N HIS A 5 -30.22 -17.92 -3.77
CA HIS A 5 -28.93 -18.20 -3.15
C HIS A 5 -28.03 -16.99 -3.27
N TYR A 6 -27.91 -16.25 -2.17
CA TYR A 6 -26.98 -15.12 -2.08
C TYR A 6 -25.54 -15.59 -1.94
N ARG A 7 -24.60 -14.91 -2.60
CA ARG A 7 -23.16 -15.18 -2.44
C ARG A 7 -22.69 -14.78 -1.04
N CYS A 8 -23.17 -13.65 -0.55
CA CYS A 8 -22.99 -13.21 0.82
C CYS A 8 -24.32 -13.29 1.59
N PRO A 9 -24.50 -14.26 2.50
CA PRO A 9 -25.72 -14.38 3.28
C PRO A 9 -25.91 -13.21 4.28
N LYS A 10 -24.84 -12.47 4.61
CA LYS A 10 -24.89 -11.37 5.59
C LYS A 10 -25.56 -10.12 5.04
N CYS A 11 -25.17 -9.68 3.85
CA CYS A 11 -25.74 -8.49 3.19
C CYS A 11 -26.71 -8.84 2.07
N LYS A 12 -26.95 -10.13 1.80
CA LYS A 12 -27.79 -10.58 0.68
C LYS A 12 -27.35 -9.96 -0.66
N ASP A 13 -26.04 -9.90 -0.86
CA ASP A 13 -25.37 -9.31 -2.03
C ASP A 13 -25.59 -7.79 -2.25
N GLU A 14 -26.20 -7.07 -1.30
CA GLU A 14 -26.36 -5.61 -1.37
C GLU A 14 -25.06 -4.86 -1.01
N GLY A 15 -24.08 -5.55 -0.44
CA GLY A 15 -22.78 -4.97 -0.06
C GLY A 15 -22.79 -4.16 1.25
N TYR A 16 -23.95 -3.95 1.88
CA TYR A 16 -24.10 -3.23 3.15
C TYR A 16 -24.86 -4.04 4.19
N ILE A 17 -24.62 -3.73 5.47
CA ILE A 17 -25.42 -4.20 6.61
C ILE A 17 -25.87 -2.94 7.36
N GLY A 18 -27.08 -2.49 7.08
CA GLY A 18 -27.52 -1.15 7.47
C GLY A 18 -26.70 -0.08 6.76
N ILE A 19 -26.07 0.82 7.52
CA ILE A 19 -25.20 1.88 6.98
C ILE A 19 -23.74 1.44 6.80
N ASN A 20 -23.37 0.26 7.30
CA ASN A 20 -21.98 -0.19 7.30
C ASN A 20 -21.67 -1.07 6.08
N LYS A 21 -20.52 -0.82 5.44
CA LYS A 21 -20.03 -1.70 4.36
C LYS A 21 -19.84 -3.12 4.87
N CYS A 22 -20.40 -4.09 4.17
CA CYS A 22 -20.22 -5.50 4.47
C CYS A 22 -18.78 -5.95 4.21
N SER A 23 -18.33 -6.96 4.95
CA SER A 23 -17.02 -7.59 4.71
C SER A 23 -16.82 -8.10 3.27
N CYS A 24 -17.88 -8.54 2.58
CA CYS A 24 -17.77 -8.97 1.18
C CYS A 24 -17.52 -7.81 0.24
N TYR A 25 -18.07 -6.63 0.54
CA TYR A 25 -17.83 -5.40 -0.22
C TYR A 25 -16.37 -4.98 -0.06
N LYS A 26 -15.87 -4.92 1.19
CA LYS A 26 -14.47 -4.59 1.46
C LYS A 26 -13.50 -5.52 0.72
N LYS A 27 -13.73 -6.84 0.78
CA LYS A 27 -12.92 -7.81 0.04
C LYS A 27 -12.92 -7.56 -1.47
N LYS A 28 -14.09 -7.32 -2.06
CA LYS A 28 -14.20 -7.05 -3.49
C LYS A 28 -13.51 -5.74 -3.88
N LEU A 29 -13.59 -4.73 -3.01
CA LEU A 29 -12.92 -3.45 -3.20
C LEU A 29 -11.39 -3.62 -3.19
N ILE A 30 -10.86 -4.37 -2.22
CA ILE A 30 -9.43 -4.71 -2.15
C ILE A 30 -8.99 -5.44 -3.42
N GLU A 31 -9.73 -6.46 -3.86
CA GLU A 31 -9.42 -7.18 -5.11
C GLU A 31 -9.37 -6.26 -6.33
N LEU A 32 -10.26 -5.26 -6.40
CA LEU A 32 -10.25 -4.27 -7.47
C LEU A 32 -9.03 -3.36 -7.38
N TYR A 33 -8.73 -2.82 -6.20
CA TYR A 33 -7.56 -1.96 -5.99
C TYR A 33 -6.24 -2.67 -6.29
N TYR A 34 -6.11 -3.95 -5.92
CA TYR A 34 -4.94 -4.74 -6.28
C TYR A 34 -4.80 -4.91 -7.79
N LYS A 35 -5.89 -5.23 -8.48
CA LYS A 35 -5.90 -5.37 -9.94
C LYS A 35 -5.51 -4.06 -10.64
N ASP A 36 -5.98 -2.94 -10.11
CA ASP A 36 -5.77 -1.60 -10.67
C ASP A 36 -4.37 -1.04 -10.36
N SER A 37 -3.71 -1.54 -9.31
CA SER A 37 -2.40 -1.05 -8.87
C SER A 37 -1.21 -1.50 -9.71
N ASP A 38 -1.35 -2.49 -10.61
CA ASP A 38 -0.26 -3.22 -11.28
C ASP A 38 0.80 -3.82 -10.33
N LEU A 39 0.52 -3.82 -9.02
CA LEU A 39 1.45 -4.21 -7.97
C LEU A 39 1.20 -5.62 -7.44
N GLU A 40 0.13 -6.30 -7.86
CA GLU A 40 -0.32 -7.54 -7.22
C GLU A 40 0.79 -8.59 -7.12
N ASP A 41 1.51 -8.85 -8.21
CA ASP A 41 2.59 -9.83 -8.22
C ASP A 41 3.83 -9.34 -7.45
N THR A 42 4.14 -8.04 -7.54
CA THR A 42 5.25 -7.44 -6.79
C THR A 42 5.03 -7.54 -5.28
N LEU A 43 3.82 -7.26 -4.79
CA LEU A 43 3.51 -7.24 -3.36
C LEU A 43 3.35 -8.63 -2.74
N LYS A 44 3.17 -9.68 -3.55
CA LYS A 44 3.23 -11.07 -3.07
C LYS A 44 4.63 -11.41 -2.52
N GLU A 45 5.67 -10.85 -3.13
CA GLU A 45 7.07 -11.10 -2.75
C GLU A 45 7.70 -9.97 -1.92
N ILE A 46 7.26 -8.72 -2.13
CA ILE A 46 7.85 -7.53 -1.51
C ILE A 46 6.91 -7.00 -0.42
N ASN A 47 7.04 -7.54 0.79
CA ASN A 47 6.22 -7.17 1.93
C ASN A 47 6.91 -7.42 3.28
N PHE A 48 6.28 -6.98 4.38
CA PHE A 48 6.83 -7.14 5.72
C PHE A 48 7.05 -8.60 6.15
N ASN A 49 6.35 -9.57 5.56
CA ASN A 49 6.57 -11.00 5.86
C ASN A 49 7.82 -11.55 5.17
N ALA A 50 8.18 -10.99 4.02
CA ALA A 50 9.41 -11.32 3.28
C ALA A 50 10.64 -10.52 3.76
N LEU A 51 10.45 -9.60 4.70
CA LEU A 51 11.53 -8.76 5.21
C LEU A 51 12.45 -9.55 6.13
N ASP A 52 13.70 -9.69 5.72
CA ASP A 52 14.76 -10.28 6.54
C ASP A 52 15.73 -9.20 7.04
N ILE A 53 15.59 -8.86 8.33
CA ILE A 53 16.44 -7.86 9.01
C ILE A 53 17.90 -8.34 9.10
N SER A 54 18.14 -9.66 9.02
CA SER A 54 19.50 -10.22 9.09
C SER A 54 20.38 -9.82 7.92
N LEU A 55 19.77 -9.50 6.76
CA LEU A 55 20.46 -9.01 5.56
C LEU A 55 21.12 -7.63 5.77
N PHE A 56 20.67 -6.87 6.77
CA PHE A 56 21.26 -5.58 7.10
C PHE A 56 22.44 -5.76 8.06
N SER A 57 23.56 -5.08 7.76
CA SER A 57 24.76 -5.12 8.58
C SER A 57 24.49 -4.61 10.00
N ASN A 58 25.01 -5.34 10.99
CA ASN A 58 25.01 -4.90 12.38
C ASN A 58 26.30 -4.16 12.77
N HIS A 59 27.15 -3.84 11.80
CA HIS A 59 28.34 -3.01 11.99
C HIS A 59 28.04 -1.59 11.52
N LYS A 60 28.64 -0.60 12.18
CA LYS A 60 28.62 0.77 11.68
C LYS A 60 29.45 0.84 10.40
N ILE A 61 28.86 1.39 9.34
CA ILE A 61 29.50 1.54 8.02
C ILE A 61 30.07 2.97 7.86
N SER A 62 29.62 3.89 8.70
CA SER A 62 29.84 5.34 8.63
C SER A 62 29.77 5.93 10.05
N ASP A 63 29.94 7.25 10.17
CA ASP A 63 29.70 8.00 11.41
C ASP A 63 28.20 8.12 11.78
N ASP A 64 27.33 7.34 11.14
CA ASP A 64 25.91 7.32 11.42
C ASP A 64 25.61 6.90 12.87
N LYS A 65 24.50 7.45 13.38
CA LYS A 65 24.02 7.21 14.74
C LYS A 65 23.74 5.73 14.99
N PHE A 66 23.19 5.04 14.00
CA PHE A 66 22.72 3.65 14.08
C PHE A 66 23.45 2.75 13.08
N THR A 67 23.53 1.45 13.38
CA THR A 67 23.91 0.45 12.37
C THR A 67 22.79 0.35 11.33
N PRO A 68 23.07 -0.09 10.09
CA PRO A 68 22.02 -0.29 9.08
C PRO A 68 20.87 -1.16 9.59
N ARG A 69 21.19 -2.24 10.32
CA ARG A 69 20.20 -3.10 10.98
C ARG A 69 19.36 -2.35 12.00
N LYS A 70 19.99 -1.57 12.89
CA LYS A 70 19.23 -0.82 13.89
C LYS A 70 18.39 0.29 13.27
N ASN A 71 18.87 0.89 12.19
CA ASN A 71 18.14 1.90 11.44
C ASN A 71 16.87 1.32 10.80
N ILE A 72 16.98 0.18 10.10
CA ILE A 72 15.81 -0.45 9.48
C ILE A 72 14.79 -0.91 10.53
N GLU A 73 15.24 -1.46 11.66
CA GLU A 73 14.35 -1.83 12.79
C GLU A 73 13.52 -0.64 13.27
N ASN A 74 14.16 0.51 13.49
CA ASN A 74 13.48 1.71 13.95
C ASN A 74 12.47 2.23 12.90
N ILE A 75 12.84 2.18 11.61
CA ILE A 75 11.95 2.55 10.51
C ILE A 75 10.73 1.62 10.48
N ILE A 76 10.92 0.30 10.51
CA ILE A 76 9.82 -0.68 10.51
C ILE A 76 8.90 -0.47 11.71
N GLN A 77 9.48 -0.22 12.89
CA GLN A 77 8.70 0.04 14.11
C GLN A 77 7.80 1.27 13.93
N TYR A 78 8.33 2.37 13.39
CA TYR A 78 7.54 3.56 13.09
C TYR A 78 6.48 3.30 12.02
N LEU A 79 6.83 2.62 10.92
CA LEU A 79 5.90 2.33 9.83
C LEU A 79 4.70 1.51 10.32
N LYS A 80 4.94 0.41 11.04
CA LYS A 80 3.87 -0.49 11.50
C LYS A 80 3.14 0.04 12.73
N GLY A 81 3.85 0.64 13.67
CA GLY A 81 3.31 1.09 14.95
C GLY A 81 2.57 2.42 14.86
N ASP A 82 3.06 3.35 14.04
CA ASP A 82 2.57 4.72 14.02
C ASP A 82 1.94 5.07 12.66
N PHE A 83 2.70 4.98 11.56
CA PHE A 83 2.25 5.50 10.26
C PHE A 83 1.03 4.75 9.71
N ILE A 84 1.14 3.43 9.54
CA ILE A 84 0.07 2.59 8.97
C ILE A 84 -1.12 2.55 9.93
N HIS A 85 -0.86 2.40 11.22
CA HIS A 85 -1.92 2.33 12.24
C HIS A 85 -2.77 3.61 12.28
N ASN A 86 -2.13 4.78 12.15
CA ASN A 86 -2.81 6.07 12.22
C ASN A 86 -3.07 6.70 10.85
N PHE A 87 -3.00 5.94 9.75
CA PHE A 87 -3.01 6.49 8.38
C PHE A 87 -4.20 7.43 8.11
N ASN A 88 -5.40 7.13 8.60
CA ASN A 88 -6.58 8.00 8.46
C ASN A 88 -6.53 9.31 9.26
N ASN A 89 -5.69 9.37 10.29
CA ASN A 89 -5.69 10.44 11.29
C ASN A 89 -4.38 11.24 11.28
N THR A 90 -3.46 10.92 10.38
CA THR A 90 -2.17 11.60 10.23
C THR A 90 -2.06 12.29 8.86
N ASN A 91 -1.32 13.39 8.81
CA ASN A 91 -0.91 14.06 7.58
C ASN A 91 0.60 13.89 7.32
N ASP A 92 1.22 12.91 8.00
CA ASP A 92 2.63 12.62 7.85
C ASP A 92 2.96 12.18 6.42
N ASN A 93 4.13 12.58 5.96
CA ASN A 93 4.68 12.14 4.68
C ASN A 93 5.98 11.38 4.94
N ILE A 94 6.21 10.29 4.22
CA ILE A 94 7.43 9.49 4.33
C ILE A 94 8.32 9.73 3.12
N LEU A 95 9.58 10.06 3.38
CA LEU A 95 10.64 10.10 2.38
C LEU A 95 11.73 9.10 2.77
N PHE A 96 11.93 8.07 1.94
CA PHE A 96 13.07 7.18 2.07
C PHE A 96 14.26 7.72 1.28
N TYR A 97 15.39 7.93 1.95
CA TYR A 97 16.63 8.44 1.34
C TYR A 97 17.84 7.59 1.75
N GLY A 98 18.83 7.49 0.85
CA GLY A 98 20.07 6.73 1.05
C GLY A 98 20.56 6.06 -0.23
N ASP A 99 21.68 5.34 -0.16
CA ASP A 99 22.35 4.72 -1.31
C ASP A 99 21.50 3.64 -2.01
N SER A 100 21.80 3.32 -3.26
CA SER A 100 21.17 2.22 -4.00
C SER A 100 21.29 0.88 -3.25
N GLY A 101 20.25 0.05 -3.31
CA GLY A 101 20.29 -1.30 -2.71
C GLY A 101 20.01 -1.35 -1.20
N THR A 102 19.64 -0.23 -0.57
CA THR A 102 19.36 -0.14 0.88
C THR A 102 17.92 -0.51 1.28
N GLY A 103 17.10 -1.01 0.35
CA GLY A 103 15.73 -1.45 0.64
C GLY A 103 14.65 -0.37 0.61
N LYS A 104 14.92 0.84 0.13
CA LYS A 104 13.92 1.94 0.06
C LYS A 104 12.64 1.55 -0.69
N THR A 105 12.79 1.03 -1.91
CA THR A 105 11.65 0.56 -2.74
C THR A 105 10.93 -0.62 -2.08
N PHE A 106 11.68 -1.48 -1.39
CA PHE A 106 11.08 -2.60 -0.64
C PHE A 106 10.17 -2.09 0.48
N LEU A 107 10.62 -1.09 1.26
CA LEU A 107 9.82 -0.49 2.33
C LEU A 107 8.58 0.23 1.81
N SER A 108 8.68 0.99 0.71
CA SER A 108 7.51 1.64 0.11
C SER A 108 6.48 0.62 -0.37
N CYS A 109 6.92 -0.51 -0.95
CA CYS A 109 6.03 -1.63 -1.29
C CYS A 109 5.39 -2.26 -0.05
N CYS A 110 6.14 -2.44 1.05
CA CYS A 110 5.58 -2.95 2.31
C CYS A 110 4.45 -2.07 2.83
N VAL A 111 4.63 -0.75 2.83
CA VAL A 111 3.59 0.21 3.22
C VAL A 111 2.38 0.12 2.27
N ALA A 112 2.62 0.12 0.96
CA ALA A 112 1.56 0.01 -0.05
C ALA A 112 0.71 -1.24 0.16
N LYS A 113 1.34 -2.39 0.43
CA LYS A 113 0.64 -3.64 0.70
C LYS A 113 -0.27 -3.55 1.92
N GLU A 114 0.24 -3.11 3.06
CA GLU A 114 -0.55 -3.03 4.29
C GLU A 114 -1.73 -2.07 4.12
N LEU A 115 -1.54 -0.95 3.43
CA LEU A 115 -2.63 -0.02 3.14
C LEU A 115 -3.68 -0.63 2.18
N LEU A 116 -3.26 -1.36 1.15
CA LEU A 116 -4.19 -2.10 0.29
C LEU A 116 -4.96 -3.18 1.07
N ASP A 117 -4.30 -3.90 1.97
CA ASP A 117 -4.93 -4.94 2.80
C ASP A 117 -5.96 -4.36 3.79
N GLU A 118 -5.75 -3.13 4.26
CA GLU A 118 -6.72 -2.36 5.07
C GLU A 118 -7.86 -1.76 4.21
N GLY A 119 -7.76 -1.83 2.88
CA GLY A 119 -8.79 -1.37 1.95
C GLY A 119 -8.66 0.09 1.52
N TYR A 120 -7.46 0.67 1.63
CA TYR A 120 -7.15 1.96 1.01
C TYR A 120 -6.81 1.79 -0.46
N LEU A 121 -7.22 2.75 -1.28
CA LEU A 121 -6.72 2.88 -2.63
C LEU A 121 -5.28 3.40 -2.57
N VAL A 122 -4.35 2.67 -3.17
CA VAL A 122 -2.95 3.06 -3.25
C VAL A 122 -2.57 3.23 -4.72
N VAL A 123 -2.10 4.43 -5.07
CA VAL A 123 -1.50 4.71 -6.38
C VAL A 123 0.02 4.66 -6.24
N TYR A 124 0.65 3.67 -6.87
CA TYR A 124 2.10 3.50 -6.85
C TYR A 124 2.68 3.66 -8.24
N ARG A 125 3.45 4.72 -8.46
CA ARG A 125 4.01 5.06 -9.78
C ARG A 125 5.40 5.64 -9.66
N THR A 126 6.17 5.52 -10.73
CA THR A 126 7.38 6.33 -10.88
C THR A 126 7.01 7.81 -11.01
N ILE A 127 7.94 8.70 -10.67
CA ILE A 127 7.70 10.15 -10.77
C ILE A 127 7.45 10.57 -12.23
N ASP A 128 8.13 9.94 -13.19
CA ASP A 128 7.99 10.25 -14.61
C ASP A 128 6.60 9.87 -15.13
N GLU A 129 6.09 8.69 -14.77
CA GLU A 129 4.73 8.26 -15.10
C GLU A 129 3.69 9.15 -14.43
N LEU A 130 3.87 9.48 -13.15
CA LEU A 130 2.94 10.35 -12.43
C LEU A 130 2.84 11.73 -13.11
N ILE A 131 3.98 12.33 -13.45
CA ILE A 131 4.00 13.63 -14.15
C ILE A 131 3.35 13.51 -15.53
N LYS A 132 3.61 12.42 -16.27
CA LYS A 132 2.98 12.18 -17.58
C LYS A 132 1.46 12.08 -17.46
N ASN A 133 0.96 11.34 -16.49
CA ASN A 133 -0.47 11.17 -16.24
C ASN A 133 -1.14 12.49 -15.87
N LEU A 134 -0.54 13.25 -14.96
CA LEU A 134 -1.05 14.56 -14.55
C LEU A 134 -1.09 15.56 -15.71
N ARG A 135 -0.09 15.51 -16.61
CA ARG A 135 -0.10 16.30 -17.84
C ARG A 135 -1.24 15.88 -18.78
N ASP A 136 -1.44 14.58 -18.96
CA ASP A 136 -2.50 14.05 -19.84
C ASP A 136 -3.89 14.46 -19.35
N ILE A 137 -4.15 14.33 -18.04
CA ILE A 137 -5.40 14.82 -17.42
C ILE A 137 -5.59 16.31 -17.71
N ARG A 138 -4.57 17.13 -17.41
CA ARG A 138 -4.66 18.59 -17.50
C ARG A 138 -4.84 19.10 -18.92
N PHE A 139 -4.15 18.50 -19.90
CA PHE A 139 -4.08 19.06 -21.27
C PHE A 139 -4.95 18.31 -22.28
N ASN A 140 -5.24 17.03 -22.05
CA ASN A 140 -6.03 16.21 -22.96
C ASN A 140 -7.40 15.80 -22.38
N GLY A 141 -7.69 16.16 -21.12
CA GLY A 141 -9.01 15.93 -20.50
C GLY A 141 -9.32 14.46 -20.28
N ASN A 142 -8.31 13.66 -19.92
CA ASN A 142 -8.46 12.22 -19.75
C ASN A 142 -9.24 11.87 -18.47
N MET A 143 -10.58 11.82 -18.59
CA MET A 143 -11.49 11.53 -17.48
C MET A 143 -11.33 10.11 -16.90
N GLU A 144 -10.85 9.14 -17.68
CA GLU A 144 -10.64 7.78 -17.18
C GLU A 144 -9.46 7.75 -16.18
N LEU A 145 -8.37 8.43 -16.54
CA LEU A 145 -7.21 8.62 -15.66
C LEU A 145 -7.51 9.50 -14.45
N GLU A 146 -8.38 10.50 -14.59
CA GLU A 146 -8.83 11.34 -13.47
C GLU A 146 -9.69 10.57 -12.46
N ASN A 147 -10.52 9.63 -12.91
CA ASN A 147 -11.29 8.78 -11.99
C ASN A 147 -10.43 7.73 -11.27
N PHE A 148 -9.24 7.46 -11.81
CA PHE A 148 -8.29 6.51 -11.26
C PHE A 148 -7.31 7.14 -10.24
N LEU A 149 -6.92 8.41 -10.45
CA LEU A 149 -5.97 9.17 -9.63
C LEU A 149 -6.67 10.02 -8.55
#